data_AF-A0A1J4V550-F1
#
_entry.id   AF-A0A1J4V550-F1
#
_cell.length_a   1.000
_cell.length_b   1.000
_cell.length_c   1.000
_cell.angle_alpha   90.00
_cell.angle_beta   90.00
_cell.angle_gamma   90.00
#
_symmetry.space_group_name_H-M   'P 1'
#
loop_
_entity.id
_entity.type
_entity.pdbx_description
1 polymer ?
#
loop_
_entity_poly.entity_id
_entity_poly.type
_entity_poly.pdbx_seq_one_letter_code
_entity_poly.pdbx_strand_id
1 'polypeptide(L)'
;MNTHLQEGRAFLELFGIEREETLVDIVVYCLMQNHFHILIREKTEGGITKFMGKLSTAYSMYFNNKNARTGSLFEGRFKAKYANTDEYLKYLFAYIHLNPVKIIDPKWKENGIHDRVAAQNFLKDYEYSSYPDWQGEPRTESKVLSSDASPEYFETVKEFDDFVNDWLTFREEKT
;
A
#
# COMPACT_ATOMS: atom_id res chain seq x y z
N MET A 1 4.21 -36.46 -9.17
CA MET A 1 3.52 -35.84 -8.02
C MET A 1 4.41 -34.67 -7.59
N ASN A 2 4.02 -33.44 -7.89
CA ASN A 2 4.88 -32.26 -7.77
C ASN A 2 4.99 -31.82 -6.30
N THR A 3 6.11 -32.16 -5.65
CA THR A 3 6.40 -31.85 -4.24
C THR A 3 6.84 -30.40 -4.01
N HIS A 4 6.99 -29.59 -5.05
CA HIS A 4 7.45 -28.19 -4.96
C HIS A 4 6.37 -27.17 -4.53
N LEU A 5 5.12 -27.60 -4.30
CA LEU A 5 4.06 -26.71 -3.82
C LEU A 5 3.98 -26.62 -2.28
N GLN A 6 4.74 -27.45 -1.55
CA GLN A 6 4.69 -27.49 -0.08
C GLN A 6 5.75 -26.64 0.61
N GLU A 7 6.81 -26.27 -0.09
CA GLU A 7 7.84 -25.35 0.41
C GLU A 7 7.75 -24.08 -0.43
N GLY A 8 7.09 -23.05 0.10
CA GLY A 8 7.03 -21.75 -0.57
C GLY A 8 8.46 -21.25 -0.83
N ARG A 9 8.70 -20.64 -2.00
CA ARG A 9 9.98 -20.00 -2.32
C ARG A 9 10.36 -19.03 -1.22
N ALA A 10 11.67 -18.84 -0.99
CA ALA A 10 12.12 -17.84 -0.04
C ALA A 10 11.56 -16.47 -0.45
N PHE A 11 11.13 -15.66 0.52
CA PHE A 11 10.44 -14.39 0.27
C PHE A 11 11.21 -13.48 -0.70
N LEU A 12 12.54 -13.44 -0.59
CA LEU A 12 13.43 -12.68 -1.47
C LEU A 12 13.45 -13.20 -2.92
N GLU A 13 13.30 -14.51 -3.11
CA GLU A 13 13.25 -15.13 -4.45
C GLU A 13 12.00 -14.70 -5.21
N LEU A 14 10.89 -14.38 -4.52
CA LEU A 14 9.66 -13.92 -5.16
C LEU A 14 9.85 -12.58 -5.87
N PHE A 15 10.67 -11.70 -5.31
CA PHE A 15 11.02 -10.42 -5.95
C PHE A 15 12.07 -10.57 -7.06
N GLY A 16 12.73 -11.72 -7.16
CA GLY A 16 13.61 -12.05 -8.28
C GLY A 16 12.85 -12.49 -9.55
N ILE A 17 11.55 -12.76 -9.44
CA ILE A 17 10.73 -13.19 -10.57
C ILE A 17 10.32 -11.96 -11.37
N GLU A 18 10.67 -11.94 -12.67
CA GLU A 18 10.16 -10.91 -13.57
C GLU A 18 8.64 -10.98 -13.65
N ARG A 19 8.01 -9.82 -13.47
CA ARG A 19 6.56 -9.70 -13.60
C ARG A 19 6.23 -9.70 -15.10
N GLU A 20 5.53 -10.74 -15.54
CA GLU A 20 4.85 -10.75 -16.83
C GLU A 20 3.75 -9.66 -16.87
N GLU A 21 2.96 -9.62 -17.95
CA GLU A 21 1.85 -8.69 -18.11
C GLU A 21 0.94 -8.63 -16.88
N THR A 22 0.92 -7.46 -16.23
CA THR A 22 0.16 -7.20 -15.02
C THR A 22 -1.28 -6.80 -15.33
N LEU A 23 -2.21 -7.23 -14.47
CA LEU A 23 -3.64 -6.86 -14.58
C LEU A 23 -3.91 -5.41 -14.14
N VAL A 24 -3.04 -4.89 -13.28
CA VAL A 24 -3.11 -3.57 -12.67
C VAL A 24 -1.70 -3.03 -12.47
N ASP A 25 -1.62 -1.72 -12.33
CA ASP A 25 -0.45 -1.06 -11.77
C ASP A 25 -0.68 -0.74 -10.30
N ILE A 26 0.34 -0.93 -9.48
CA ILE A 26 0.33 -0.52 -8.07
C ILE A 26 1.15 0.75 -7.96
N VAL A 27 0.50 1.82 -7.50
CA VAL A 27 1.10 3.16 -7.39
C VAL A 27 1.59 3.41 -5.96
N VAL A 28 0.75 3.09 -4.98
CA VAL A 28 1.02 3.26 -3.55
C VAL A 28 0.42 2.08 -2.80
N TYR A 29 1.06 1.64 -1.73
CA TYR A 29 0.45 0.71 -0.79
C TYR A 29 0.80 1.03 0.67
N CYS A 30 -0.06 0.60 1.57
CA CYS A 30 0.20 0.55 2.99
C CYS A 30 -0.45 -0.69 3.59
N LEU A 31 0.35 -1.57 4.19
CA LEU A 31 -0.11 -2.74 4.90
C LEU A 31 -0.15 -2.41 6.40
N MET A 32 -1.33 -2.54 7.00
CA MET A 32 -1.55 -2.41 8.44
C MET A 32 -1.73 -3.82 9.03
N GLN A 33 -1.69 -3.93 10.35
CA GLN A 33 -1.82 -5.23 11.03
C GLN A 33 -3.16 -5.94 10.73
N ASN A 34 -4.24 -5.19 10.50
CA ASN A 34 -5.60 -5.71 10.33
C ASN A 34 -6.26 -5.35 8.99
N HIS A 35 -5.61 -4.56 8.13
CA HIS A 35 -6.13 -4.20 6.81
C HIS A 35 -5.00 -3.66 5.92
N PHE A 36 -5.30 -3.36 4.66
CA PHE A 36 -4.35 -2.68 3.77
C PHE A 36 -5.08 -1.67 2.90
N HIS A 37 -4.32 -0.69 2.41
CA HIS A 37 -4.77 0.27 1.39
C HIS A 37 -3.83 0.19 0.20
N ILE A 38 -4.39 0.25 -1.01
CA ILE A 38 -3.63 0.27 -2.26
C ILE A 38 -4.26 1.30 -3.20
N LEU A 39 -3.41 2.10 -3.84
CA LEU A 39 -3.77 2.92 -4.98
C LEU A 39 -3.34 2.19 -6.23
N ILE A 40 -4.28 1.88 -7.11
CA ILE A 40 -4.05 1.03 -8.28
C ILE A 40 -4.71 1.61 -9.53
N ARG A 41 -4.06 1.42 -10.68
CA ARG A 41 -4.59 1.74 -12.01
C ARG A 41 -4.96 0.44 -12.72
N GLU A 42 -6.15 0.38 -13.28
CA GLU A 42 -6.58 -0.79 -14.05
C GLU A 42 -5.90 -0.81 -15.43
N LYS A 43 -5.27 -1.93 -15.81
CA LYS A 43 -4.66 -2.12 -17.15
C LYS A 43 -5.52 -2.92 -18.11
N THR A 44 -6.43 -3.73 -17.58
CA THR A 44 -7.32 -4.59 -18.35
C THR A 44 -8.69 -4.54 -17.75
N GLU A 45 -9.75 -4.56 -18.56
CA GLU A 45 -11.13 -4.53 -18.08
C GLU A 45 -11.38 -5.62 -17.01
N GLY A 46 -11.85 -5.17 -15.84
CA GLY A 46 -12.08 -6.01 -14.67
C GLY A 46 -10.79 -6.55 -14.01
N GLY A 47 -9.64 -6.01 -14.38
CA GLY A 47 -8.31 -6.35 -13.87
C GLY A 47 -8.20 -6.13 -12.37
N ILE A 48 -8.80 -5.06 -11.82
CA ILE A 48 -8.81 -4.81 -10.37
C ILE A 48 -9.51 -5.94 -9.63
N THR A 49 -10.71 -6.34 -10.08
CA THR A 49 -11.49 -7.40 -9.43
C THR A 49 -10.73 -8.74 -9.47
N LYS A 50 -10.15 -9.07 -10.62
CA LYS A 50 -9.33 -10.29 -10.79
C LYS A 50 -8.08 -10.25 -9.90
N PHE A 51 -7.38 -9.12 -9.86
CA PHE A 51 -6.19 -8.91 -9.04
C PHE A 51 -6.52 -9.10 -7.55
N MET A 52 -7.56 -8.42 -7.05
CA MET A 52 -7.99 -8.52 -5.65
C MET A 52 -8.47 -9.92 -5.29
N GLY A 53 -9.15 -10.61 -6.21
CA GLY A 53 -9.53 -12.01 -6.03
C GLY A 53 -8.31 -12.92 -5.85
N LYS A 54 -7.29 -12.78 -6.70
CA LYS A 54 -6.03 -13.53 -6.59
C LYS A 54 -5.29 -13.21 -5.30
N LEU A 55 -5.11 -11.93 -4.99
CA LEU A 55 -4.40 -11.45 -3.80
C LEU A 55 -5.03 -12.00 -2.52
N SER A 56 -6.33 -11.80 -2.34
CA SER A 56 -7.04 -12.22 -1.13
C SER A 56 -7.07 -13.75 -0.99
N THR A 57 -7.22 -14.48 -2.10
CA THR A 57 -7.21 -15.94 -2.07
C THR A 57 -5.83 -16.47 -1.67
N ALA A 58 -4.78 -16.00 -2.34
CA ALA A 58 -3.41 -16.43 -2.08
C ALA A 58 -3.00 -16.14 -0.63
N TYR A 59 -3.28 -14.93 -0.13
CA TYR A 59 -2.95 -14.57 1.25
C TYR A 59 -3.77 -15.36 2.28
N SER A 60 -5.06 -15.61 2.02
CA SER A 60 -5.89 -16.45 2.90
C SER A 60 -5.36 -17.87 2.97
N MET A 61 -4.98 -18.46 1.84
CA MET A 61 -4.37 -19.79 1.79
C MET A 61 -3.04 -19.84 2.54
N TYR A 62 -2.15 -18.87 2.30
CA TYR A 62 -0.88 -18.75 3.00
C TYR A 62 -1.07 -18.63 4.51
N PHE A 63 -1.93 -17.71 4.96
CA PHE A 63 -2.18 -17.47 6.38
C PHE A 63 -2.77 -18.70 7.06
N ASN A 64 -3.77 -19.33 6.43
CA ASN A 64 -4.42 -20.52 6.96
C ASN A 64 -3.43 -21.68 7.08
N ASN A 65 -2.62 -21.93 6.04
CA ASN A 65 -1.61 -22.98 6.07
C ASN A 65 -0.55 -22.72 7.15
N LYS A 66 -0.01 -21.48 7.21
CA LYS A 66 1.01 -21.08 8.19
C LYS A 66 0.54 -21.22 9.64
N ASN A 67 -0.74 -20.96 9.89
CA ASN A 67 -1.31 -20.96 11.25
C ASN A 67 -2.17 -22.21 11.55
N ALA A 68 -2.12 -23.24 10.70
CA ALA A 68 -2.98 -24.43 10.80
C ALA A 68 -4.48 -24.10 11.01
N ARG A 69 -4.94 -23.02 10.37
CA ARG A 69 -6.33 -22.54 10.43
C ARG A 69 -7.11 -22.96 9.19
N THR A 70 -8.43 -22.93 9.28
CA THR A 70 -9.34 -23.04 8.15
C THR A 70 -10.34 -21.87 8.15
N GLY A 71 -11.13 -21.74 7.08
CA GLY A 71 -12.17 -20.73 6.96
C GLY A 71 -11.71 -19.37 6.43
N SER A 72 -12.65 -18.41 6.37
CA SER A 72 -12.41 -17.07 5.83
C SER A 72 -11.40 -16.29 6.66
N LEU A 73 -10.50 -15.56 5.99
CA LEU A 73 -9.58 -14.61 6.63
C LEU A 73 -10.12 -13.18 6.60
N PHE A 74 -10.68 -12.77 5.48
CA PHE A 74 -11.24 -11.43 5.31
C PHE A 74 -12.70 -11.40 5.75
N GLU A 75 -13.09 -10.33 6.42
CA GLU A 75 -14.47 -10.12 6.91
C GLU A 75 -15.48 -9.91 5.76
N GLY A 76 -15.01 -9.51 4.59
CA GLY A 76 -15.87 -9.26 3.44
C GLY A 76 -15.10 -9.00 2.15
N ARG A 77 -15.85 -8.57 1.12
CA ARG A 77 -15.27 -8.14 -0.17
C ARG A 77 -14.45 -6.87 0.00
N PHE A 78 -13.47 -6.69 -0.88
CA PHE A 78 -12.75 -5.42 -0.95
C PHE A 78 -13.71 -4.26 -1.24
N LYS A 79 -13.37 -3.08 -0.75
CA LYS A 79 -14.06 -1.83 -1.07
C LYS A 79 -13.18 -1.03 -2.01
N ALA A 80 -13.78 -0.40 -3.00
CA ALA A 80 -13.09 0.47 -3.95
C ALA A 80 -13.83 1.79 -4.11
N LYS A 81 -13.08 2.88 -4.28
CA LYS A 81 -13.58 4.20 -4.65
C LYS A 81 -12.79 4.65 -5.88
N TYR A 82 -13.50 5.10 -6.90
CA TYR A 82 -12.86 5.62 -8.11
C TYR A 82 -12.33 7.03 -7.86
N ALA A 83 -11.04 7.26 -8.13
CA ALA A 83 -10.44 8.58 -8.07
C ALA A 83 -10.71 9.29 -9.40
N ASN A 84 -11.76 10.11 -9.44
CA ASN A 84 -12.23 10.78 -10.65
C ASN A 84 -11.74 12.23 -10.81
N THR A 85 -10.95 12.74 -9.85
CA THR A 85 -10.32 14.06 -9.92
C THR A 85 -8.89 14.00 -9.38
N ASP A 86 -8.06 14.93 -9.82
CA ASP A 86 -6.66 15.04 -9.38
C ASP A 86 -6.54 15.39 -7.91
N GLU A 87 -7.42 16.25 -7.38
CA GLU A 87 -7.44 16.62 -5.96
C GLU A 87 -7.76 15.40 -5.10
N TYR A 88 -8.74 14.59 -5.52
CA TYR A 88 -9.08 13.39 -4.79
C TYR A 88 -7.98 12.32 -4.90
N LEU A 89 -7.31 12.22 -6.05
CA LEU A 89 -6.16 11.35 -6.23
C LEU A 89 -5.00 11.76 -5.30
N LYS A 90 -4.67 13.05 -5.22
CA LYS A 90 -3.68 13.60 -4.29
C LYS A 90 -4.06 13.31 -2.84
N TYR A 91 -5.32 13.55 -2.45
CA TYR A 91 -5.81 13.19 -1.12
C TYR A 91 -5.59 11.70 -0.82
N LEU A 92 -5.98 10.79 -1.73
CA LEU A 92 -5.79 9.35 -1.53
C LEU A 92 -4.32 8.96 -1.42
N PHE A 93 -3.48 9.56 -2.25
CA PHE A 93 -2.04 9.33 -2.24
C PHE A 93 -1.44 9.68 -0.86
N ALA A 94 -1.70 10.88 -0.34
CA ALA A 94 -1.29 11.28 1.01
C ALA A 94 -1.91 10.38 2.09
N TYR A 95 -3.22 10.15 2.00
CA TYR A 95 -3.98 9.38 2.98
C TYR A 95 -3.40 7.97 3.19
N ILE A 96 -3.05 7.28 2.10
CA ILE A 96 -2.49 5.93 2.17
C ILE A 96 -1.12 5.96 2.84
N HIS A 97 -0.27 6.91 2.46
CA HIS A 97 1.05 7.10 3.05
C HIS A 97 0.99 7.46 4.54
N LEU A 98 0.03 8.29 4.96
CA LEU A 98 -0.15 8.71 6.36
C LEU A 98 -0.86 7.66 7.24
N ASN A 99 -1.43 6.60 6.67
CA ASN A 99 -2.19 5.62 7.42
C ASN A 99 -1.44 4.98 8.61
N PRO A 100 -0.13 4.63 8.49
CA PRO A 100 0.66 4.08 9.58
C PRO A 100 0.73 4.98 10.82
N VAL A 101 0.59 6.31 10.67
CA VAL A 101 0.60 7.25 11.81
C VAL A 101 -0.44 6.88 12.86
N LYS A 102 -1.54 6.21 12.46
CA LYS A 102 -2.56 5.67 13.40
C LYS A 102 -1.98 4.74 14.47
N ILE A 103 -0.83 4.12 14.24
CA ILE A 103 -0.18 3.23 15.21
C ILE A 103 0.37 4.03 16.41
N ILE A 104 0.94 5.20 16.15
CA ILE A 104 1.57 6.06 17.16
C ILE A 104 0.66 7.20 17.63
N ASP A 105 -0.30 7.60 16.80
CA ASP A 105 -1.28 8.65 17.07
C ASP A 105 -2.68 8.21 16.56
N PRO A 106 -3.43 7.40 17.34
CA PRO A 106 -4.66 6.77 16.87
C PRO A 106 -5.79 7.72 16.47
N LYS A 107 -5.74 8.98 16.94
CA LYS A 107 -6.76 10.01 16.71
C LYS A 107 -6.23 11.15 15.81
N TRP A 108 -5.19 10.87 15.03
CA TRP A 108 -4.53 11.89 14.22
C TRP A 108 -5.46 12.60 13.23
N LYS A 109 -6.51 11.92 12.75
CA LYS A 109 -7.48 12.53 11.83
C LYS A 109 -8.39 13.53 12.52
N GLU A 110 -8.85 13.21 13.73
CA GLU A 110 -9.78 14.05 14.48
C GLU A 110 -9.05 15.21 15.17
N ASN A 111 -7.87 14.94 15.71
CA ASN A 111 -7.15 15.90 16.54
C ASN A 111 -6.02 16.61 15.79
N GLY A 112 -5.65 16.13 14.61
CA GLY A 112 -4.36 16.45 13.99
C GLY A 112 -3.24 15.61 14.60
N ILE A 113 -2.08 15.62 13.95
CA ILE A 113 -0.88 14.91 14.41
C ILE A 113 -0.21 15.72 15.51
N HIS A 114 -0.03 15.12 16.69
CA HIS A 114 0.51 15.81 17.87
C HIS A 114 2.02 16.06 17.75
N ASP A 115 2.78 15.05 17.31
CA ASP A 115 4.22 15.15 17.08
C ASP A 115 4.53 14.82 15.62
N ARG A 116 4.72 15.87 14.81
CA ARG A 116 4.92 15.76 13.38
C ARG A 116 6.30 15.20 13.02
N VAL A 117 7.32 15.50 13.84
CA VAL A 117 8.67 14.99 13.60
C VAL A 117 8.71 13.50 13.88
N ALA A 118 8.10 13.07 15.00
CA ALA A 118 7.96 11.65 15.29
C ALA A 118 7.14 10.92 14.22
N ALA A 119 6.03 11.52 13.73
CA ALA A 119 5.24 10.95 12.66
C ALA A 119 6.03 10.81 11.35
N GLN A 120 6.78 11.83 10.95
CA GLN A 120 7.60 11.77 9.75
C GLN A 120 8.69 10.69 9.85
N ASN A 121 9.40 10.62 10.98
CA ASN A 121 10.41 9.57 11.19
C ASN A 121 9.78 8.17 11.18
N PHE A 122 8.63 8.00 11.84
CA PHE A 122 7.91 6.73 11.83
C PHE A 122 7.49 6.30 10.43
N LEU A 123 7.06 7.22 9.57
CA LEU A 123 6.70 6.94 8.19
C LEU A 123 7.90 6.50 7.35
N LYS A 124 9.07 7.11 7.55
CA LYS A 124 10.33 6.73 6.90
C LYS A 124 10.75 5.31 7.27
N ASP A 125 10.58 4.93 8.54
CA ASP A 125 10.97 3.62 9.06
C ASP A 125 9.91 2.52 8.83
N TYR A 126 8.71 2.86 8.36
CA TYR A 126 7.61 1.90 8.21
C TYR A 126 7.70 1.08 6.92
N GLU A 127 8.48 0.00 6.97
CA GLU A 127 8.80 -0.91 5.84
C GLU A 127 7.57 -1.53 5.15
N TYR A 128 6.44 -1.62 5.85
CA TYR A 128 5.20 -2.23 5.33
C TYR A 128 4.33 -1.26 4.51
N SER A 129 4.89 -0.13 4.09
CA SER A 129 4.26 0.80 3.15
C SER A 129 5.19 1.09 1.98
N SER A 130 4.68 1.78 0.97
CA SER A 130 5.51 2.32 -0.09
C SER A 130 6.19 3.65 0.26
N TYR A 131 5.98 4.22 1.45
CA TYR A 131 6.58 5.53 1.81
C TYR A 131 8.10 5.60 1.60
N PRO A 132 8.89 4.58 2.01
CA PRO A 132 10.35 4.61 1.80
C PRO A 132 10.75 4.64 0.32
N ASP A 133 9.95 4.03 -0.56
CA ASP A 133 10.21 4.02 -2.00
C ASP A 133 10.15 5.44 -2.59
N TRP A 134 9.32 6.32 -2.02
CA TRP A 134 9.20 7.73 -2.41
C TRP A 134 10.22 8.65 -1.72
N GLN A 135 10.98 8.13 -0.75
CA GLN A 135 12.14 8.80 -0.17
C GLN A 135 13.42 8.56 -0.99
N GLY A 136 13.33 7.76 -2.07
CA GLY A 136 14.47 7.40 -2.93
C GLY A 136 15.34 6.28 -2.36
N GLU A 137 14.85 5.56 -1.34
CA GLU A 137 15.59 4.42 -0.78
C GLU A 137 15.44 3.19 -1.67
N PRO A 138 16.53 2.66 -2.25
CA PRO A 138 16.44 1.46 -3.07
C PRO A 138 16.19 0.24 -2.19
N ARG A 139 15.09 -0.48 -2.45
CA ARG A 139 14.79 -1.72 -1.74
C ARG A 139 14.16 -2.76 -2.65
N THR A 140 14.11 -4.00 -2.16
CA THR A 140 13.64 -5.14 -2.95
C THR A 140 12.13 -5.03 -3.22
N GLU A 141 11.40 -4.52 -2.23
CA GLU A 141 9.95 -4.31 -2.24
C GLU A 141 9.51 -3.23 -3.24
N SER A 142 10.40 -2.35 -3.70
CA SER A 142 10.08 -1.35 -4.75
C SER A 142 9.55 -1.99 -6.03
N LYS A 143 9.91 -3.26 -6.28
CA LYS A 143 9.37 -4.07 -7.38
C LYS A 143 7.87 -4.35 -7.29
N VAL A 144 7.24 -4.07 -6.14
CA VAL A 144 5.78 -4.08 -6.01
C VAL A 144 5.15 -2.96 -6.82
N LEU A 145 5.81 -1.81 -6.88
CA LEU A 145 5.32 -0.61 -7.56
C LEU A 145 5.53 -0.73 -9.07
N SER A 146 4.60 -0.16 -9.83
CA SER A 146 4.74 0.03 -11.27
C SER A 146 5.45 1.34 -11.53
N SER A 147 6.67 1.29 -12.07
CA SER A 147 7.52 2.47 -12.31
C SER A 147 6.91 3.50 -13.27
N ASP A 148 6.03 3.06 -14.16
CA ASP A 148 5.32 3.85 -15.17
C ASP A 148 3.93 4.33 -14.72
N ALA A 149 3.55 4.04 -13.48
CA ALA A 149 2.28 4.45 -12.89
C ALA A 149 2.43 5.49 -11.77
N SER A 150 3.66 5.97 -11.54
CA SER A 150 3.93 7.10 -10.67
C SER A 150 3.15 8.32 -11.18
N PRO A 151 2.28 8.94 -10.38
CA PRO A 151 1.70 10.21 -10.76
C PRO A 151 2.80 11.24 -11.05
N GLU A 152 2.62 12.03 -12.09
CA GLU A 152 3.54 13.11 -12.51
C GLU A 152 3.61 14.28 -11.52
N TYR A 153 3.11 14.11 -10.29
CA TYR A 153 3.02 15.18 -9.27
C TYR A 153 4.33 15.41 -8.52
N PHE A 154 5.23 14.42 -8.48
CA PHE A 154 6.46 14.49 -7.69
C PHE A 154 7.63 14.04 -8.56
N GLU A 155 8.44 15.00 -9.02
CA GLU A 155 9.67 14.75 -9.77
C GLU A 155 10.86 14.55 -8.83
N THR A 156 10.75 15.04 -7.59
CA THR A 156 11.81 14.97 -6.59
C THR A 156 11.33 14.48 -5.23
N VAL A 157 12.25 13.89 -4.46
CA VAL A 157 12.02 13.52 -3.04
C VAL A 157 11.59 14.74 -2.23
N LYS A 158 12.14 15.93 -2.54
CA LYS A 158 11.77 17.17 -1.85
C LYS A 158 10.30 17.55 -2.09
N GLU A 159 9.81 17.43 -3.32
CA GLU A 159 8.40 17.73 -3.62
C GLU A 159 7.45 16.76 -2.92
N PHE A 160 7.82 15.48 -2.85
CA PHE A 160 7.07 14.49 -2.07
C PHE A 160 7.09 14.83 -0.57
N ASP A 161 8.25 15.20 -0.02
CA ASP A 161 8.37 15.60 1.39
C ASP A 161 7.54 16.85 1.70
N ASP A 162 7.64 17.89 0.87
CA ASP A 162 6.85 19.12 1.01
C ASP A 162 5.34 18.80 0.98
N PHE A 163 4.91 17.96 0.04
CA PHE A 163 3.54 17.50 -0.06
C PHE A 163 3.08 16.73 1.19
N VAL A 164 3.84 15.75 1.66
CA VAL A 164 3.51 15.00 2.87
C VAL A 164 3.45 15.94 4.07
N ASN A 165 4.40 16.86 4.19
CA ASN A 165 4.46 17.83 5.29
C ASN A 165 3.23 18.74 5.31
N ASP A 166 2.76 19.20 4.16
CA ASP A 166 1.51 19.95 4.04
C ASP A 166 0.32 19.11 4.57
N TRP A 167 0.25 17.83 4.19
CA TRP A 167 -0.79 16.91 4.68
C TRP A 167 -0.67 16.55 6.16
N LEU A 168 0.52 16.59 6.77
CA LEU A 168 0.69 16.46 8.22
C LEU A 168 0.05 17.63 8.98
N THR A 169 -0.22 18.75 8.30
CA THR A 169 -0.94 19.90 8.87
C THR A 169 -2.45 19.84 8.67
N PHE A 170 -2.93 18.98 7.76
CA PHE A 170 -4.33 18.85 7.39
C PHE A 170 -5.16 18.28 8.55
N ARG A 171 -6.38 18.80 8.70
CA ARG A 171 -7.41 18.29 9.63
C ARG A 171 -8.66 18.02 8.81
N GLU A 172 -9.24 16.83 8.92
CA GLU A 172 -10.55 16.57 8.31
C GLU A 172 -11.59 17.45 9.03
N GLU A 173 -12.19 18.39 8.32
CA GLU A 173 -13.35 19.12 8.84
C GLU A 173 -14.48 18.11 9.05
N LYS A 174 -14.99 18.02 10.29
CA LYS A 174 -16.19 17.22 10.59
C LYS A 174 -17.36 17.80 9.79
N THR A 175 -17.77 17.09 8.76
CA THR A 175 -19.04 17.33 8.04
C THR A 175 -20.19 16.70 8.79
#